data_AF-A0A937KDP1-F1
#
_entry.id   AF-A0A937KDP1-F1
#
_cell.length_a   1.000
_cell.length_b   1.000
_cell.length_c   1.000
_cell.angle_alpha   90.00
_cell.angle_beta   90.00
_cell.angle_gamma   90.00
#
_symmetry.space_group_name_H-M   'P 1'
#
loop_
_entity.id
_entity.type
_entity.pdbx_description
1 polymer ?
#
loop_
_entity_poly.entity_id
_entity_poly.type
_entity_poly.pdbx_seq_one_letter_code
_entity_poly.pdbx_strand_id
1 'polypeptide(L)' 'MNTIRSTFGVPFGIPLSRQVLEFGAWLISTETELILKSRRVFPEKLLDAGYKFYFADIREAVKNLLKG' A
#
# COMPACT_ATOMS: atom_id res chain seq x y z
N MET A 1 0.47 5.42 -4.73
CA MET A 1 0.65 4.16 -5.49
C MET A 1 -0.08 4.24 -6.83
N ASN A 2 0.62 4.02 -7.96
CA ASN A 2 0.01 4.14 -9.29
C ASN A 2 -0.97 2.98 -9.62
N THR A 3 -0.66 1.76 -9.19
CA THR A 3 -1.49 0.57 -9.46
C THR A 3 -2.88 0.68 -8.83
N ILE A 4 -2.99 1.19 -7.61
CA ILE A 4 -4.28 1.44 -6.97
C ILE A 4 -5.08 2.47 -7.79
N ARG A 5 -4.52 3.65 -8.03
CA ARG A 5 -5.21 4.72 -8.80
C ARG A 5 -5.70 4.25 -10.16
N SER A 6 -4.83 3.57 -10.92
CA SER A 6 -5.18 3.05 -12.25
C SER A 6 -6.24 1.94 -12.20
N THR A 7 -6.27 1.12 -11.16
CA THR A 7 -7.29 0.06 -11.03
C THR A 7 -8.65 0.62 -10.58
N PHE A 8 -8.65 1.68 -9.77
CA PHE A 8 -9.86 2.41 -9.35
C PHE A 8 -10.37 3.43 -10.38
N GLY A 9 -9.66 3.65 -11.49
CA GLY A 9 -10.05 4.66 -12.49
C GLY A 9 -9.88 6.11 -12.02
N VAL A 10 -9.03 6.36 -11.02
CA VAL A 10 -8.77 7.70 -10.47
C VAL A 10 -7.61 8.36 -11.25
N PRO A 11 -7.86 9.41 -12.07
CA PRO A 11 -6.86 9.94 -12.99
C PRO A 11 -5.80 10.81 -12.30
N PHE A 12 -6.12 11.41 -11.16
CA PHE A 12 -5.22 12.30 -10.43
C PHE A 12 -5.09 11.89 -8.96
N GLY A 13 -3.88 11.99 -8.40
CA GLY A 13 -3.65 11.81 -6.98
C GLY A 13 -3.10 13.09 -6.37
N ILE A 14 -3.67 13.50 -5.24
CA ILE A 14 -3.16 14.64 -4.48
C ILE A 14 -1.92 14.18 -3.69
N PRO A 15 -0.76 14.82 -3.87
CA PRO A 15 0.40 14.52 -3.05
C PRO A 15 0.10 14.94 -1.60
N LEU A 16 0.11 13.98 -0.68
CA LEU A 16 0.00 14.24 0.75
C LEU A 16 1.38 14.66 1.26
N SER A 17 1.53 15.95 1.60
CA SER A 17 2.76 16.44 2.23
C SER A 17 2.89 15.84 3.64
N ARG A 18 4.13 15.79 4.14
CA ARG A 18 4.40 15.32 5.50
C ARG A 18 3.56 16.07 6.55
N GLN A 19 3.41 17.38 6.41
CA GLN A 19 2.65 18.21 7.36
C GLN A 19 1.16 17.86 7.37
N VAL A 20 0.57 17.55 6.21
CA VAL A 20 -0.83 17.10 6.13
C VAL A 20 -0.99 15.71 6.77
N LEU A 21 -0.01 14.82 6.58
CA LEU A 21 0.00 13.50 7.21
C LEU A 21 0.14 13.60 8.74
N GLU A 22 1.03 14.46 9.24
CA GLU A 22 1.21 14.72 10.68
C GLU A 22 -0.05 15.28 11.33
N PHE A 23 -0.70 16.26 10.69
CA PHE A 23 -1.96 16.80 11.18
C PHE A 23 -3.08 15.76 11.20
N GLY A 24 -3.22 15.00 10.10
CA GLY A 24 -4.24 13.95 10.00
C GLY A 24 -4.04 12.85 11.04
N ALA A 25 -2.80 12.40 11.21
CA ALA A 25 -2.42 11.38 12.19
C ALA A 25 -2.64 11.84 13.64
N TRP A 26 -2.35 13.11 13.94
CA TRP A 26 -2.70 13.71 15.22
C TRP A 26 -4.21 13.70 15.46
N LEU A 27 -5.01 14.10 14.45
CA LEU A 27 -6.46 14.13 14.54
C LEU A 27 -7.09 12.75 14.80
N ILE A 28 -6.54 11.70 14.16
CA ILE A 28 -7.03 10.32 14.30
C ILE A 28 -6.26 9.50 15.37
N SER A 29 -5.37 10.14 16.13
CA SER A 29 -4.53 9.50 17.16
C SER A 29 -3.74 8.27 16.68
N THR A 30 -3.19 8.33 15.46
CA THR A 30 -2.34 7.26 14.90
C THR A 30 -0.90 7.72 14.73
N GLU A 31 0.07 6.81 14.74
CA GLU A 31 1.47 7.14 14.47
C GLU A 31 1.73 7.37 12.97
N THR A 32 2.30 8.52 12.62
CA THR A 32 2.71 8.84 11.23
C THR A 32 3.87 7.99 10.72
N GLU A 33 4.64 7.38 11.61
CA GLU A 33 5.90 6.74 11.26
C GLU A 33 5.72 5.63 10.22
N LEU A 34 4.63 4.87 10.32
CA LEU A 34 4.29 3.79 9.37
C LEU A 34 4.05 4.32 7.95
N ILE A 35 3.50 5.53 7.81
CA ILE A 35 3.21 6.13 6.51
C ILE A 35 4.50 6.73 5.91
N LEU A 36 5.35 7.29 6.76
CA LEU A 36 6.57 7.99 6.35
C LEU A 36 7.76 7.05 6.10
N LYS A 37 7.82 5.90 6.77
CA LYS A 37 8.91 4.92 6.64
C LYS A 37 8.51 3.77 5.72
N SER A 38 9.17 3.69 4.56
CA SER A 38 9.03 2.56 3.65
C SER A 38 10.18 1.58 3.80
N ARG A 39 9.88 0.28 3.78
CA ARG A 39 10.87 -0.80 3.71
C ARG A 39 10.57 -1.69 2.51
N ARG A 40 11.51 -1.76 1.58
CA ARG A 40 11.44 -2.71 0.46
C ARG A 40 12.05 -4.03 0.92
N VAL A 41 11.23 -5.08 1.02
CA VAL A 41 11.62 -6.39 1.52
C VAL A 41 11.40 -7.44 0.43
N PHE A 42 12.36 -8.37 0.31
CA PHE A 42 12.22 -9.56 -0.55
C PHE A 42 11.81 -10.76 0.33
N PRO A 43 10.78 -11.54 -0.05
CA PRO A 43 10.21 -12.57 0.81
C PRO A 43 10.98 -13.91 0.77
N GLU A 44 12.30 -13.87 0.89
CA GLU A 44 13.21 -15.04 0.74
C GLU A 44 12.77 -16.23 1.59
N LYS A 45 12.64 -16.04 2.91
CA LYS A 45 12.25 -17.10 3.85
C LYS A 45 10.92 -17.79 3.51
N LEU A 46 9.96 -17.05 2.93
CA LEU A 46 8.68 -17.61 2.53
C LEU A 46 8.83 -18.48 1.28
N LEU A 47 9.61 -18.00 0.31
CA LEU A 47 9.88 -18.74 -0.92
C LEU A 47 10.68 -20.02 -0.63
N ASP A 48 11.68 -19.95 0.25
CA ASP A 48 12.49 -21.11 0.67
C ASP A 48 11.65 -22.16 1.41
N ALA A 49 10.64 -21.72 2.16
CA ALA A 49 9.67 -22.60 2.81
C ALA A 49 8.62 -23.17 1.85
N GLY A 50 8.70 -22.87 0.55
CA GLY A 50 7.75 -23.33 -0.47
C GLY A 50 6.39 -22.63 -0.43
N TYR A 51 6.28 -21.47 0.25
CA TYR A 51 5.03 -20.71 0.31
C TYR A 51 4.65 -20.17 -1.08
N LYS A 52 3.40 -20.40 -1.47
CA LYS A 52 2.84 -19.91 -2.74
C LYS A 52 1.88 -18.76 -2.48
N PHE A 53 2.19 -17.59 -3.02
CA PHE A 53 1.32 -16.42 -2.92
C PHE A 53 0.07 -16.63 -3.80
N TYR A 54 -1.11 -16.45 -3.20
CA TYR A 54 -2.38 -16.39 -3.95
C TYR A 54 -2.41 -15.22 -4.94
N PHE A 55 -1.77 -14.10 -4.59
CA PHE A 55 -1.60 -12.93 -5.44
C PHE A 55 -0.14 -12.50 -5.42
N ALA A 56 0.65 -12.99 -6.38
CA ALA A 56 2.06 -12.61 -6.51
C ALA A 56 2.23 -11.20 -7.11
N ASP A 57 1.22 -10.74 -7.87
CA ASP A 57 1.19 -9.41 -8.46
C ASP A 57 0.21 -8.48 -7.74
N ILE A 58 0.66 -7.25 -7.46
CA ILE A 58 -0.12 -6.25 -6.73
C ILE A 58 -1.38 -5.80 -7.49
N ARG A 59 -1.39 -5.83 -8.82
CA ARG A 59 -2.57 -5.50 -9.62
C ARG A 59 -3.65 -6.56 -9.44
N GLU A 60 -3.28 -7.84 -9.41
CA GLU A 60 -4.23 -8.93 -9.19
C GLU A 60 -4.84 -8.86 -7.80
N ALA A 61 -4.01 -8.61 -6.78
CA ALA A 61 -4.47 -8.40 -5.41
C ALA A 61 -5.48 -7.24 -5.32
N VAL A 62 -5.14 -6.07 -5.90
CA VAL A 62 -6.03 -4.90 -5.88
C VAL A 62 -7.33 -5.15 -6.66
N LYS A 63 -7.26 -5.82 -7.82
CA LYS A 63 -8.47 -6.20 -8.57
C LYS A 63 -9.37 -7.15 -7.78
N ASN A 64 -8.80 -8.06 -7.00
CA ASN A 64 -9.58 -8.98 -6.17
C ASN A 64 -10.35 -8.23 -5.08
N LEU A 65 -9.70 -7.29 -4.37
CA LEU A 65 -10.34 -6.47 -3.33
C LEU A 65 -11.51 -5.62 -3.86
N LEU A 66 -11.47 -5.23 -5.14
CA LEU A 66 -12.50 -4.41 -5.79
C LEU A 66 -13.70 -5.20 -6.30
N LYS A 67 -13.62 -6.53 -6.33
CA LYS A 67 -14.72 -7.41 -6.78
C LYS A 67 -15.67 -7.81 -5.64
N GLY A 68 -15.50 -7.22 -4.45
CA GLY A 68 -16.34 -7.43 -3.28
C GLY A 68 -17.70 -6.75 -3.39
#